data_AF-A0A961XU14-F1
#
_entry.id   AF-A0A961XU14-F1
#
_cell.length_a   1.000
_cell.length_b   1.000
_cell.length_c   1.000
_cell.angle_alpha   90.00
_cell.angle_beta   90.00
_cell.angle_gamma   90.00
#
_symmetry.space_group_name_H-M   'P 1'
#
loop_
_entity.id
_entity.type
_entity.pdbx_description
1 polymer ?
#
loop_
_entity_poly.entity_id
_entity_poly.type
_entity_poly.pdbx_seq_one_letter_code
_entity_poly.pdbx_strand_id
1 'polypeptide(L)'
;MPAVTMLAAIAMGPACAIAAEVEPWSERAIAVHIDASQYTGTLDAVALGHLRDRGEHLFTAKFTTEDGLGRPMATQAITPVKRKRPVQDGFSRTAGMDANACSSCHNEPSPGGAGNFSANVFVSEGFTNADFDSLDPQFSNERNTNHLFGAGLIELLAREMTADLQRLRAEAVRQARQSGEAVRVALVSKGIDFGQLTIEPDGMVDLSGLDGVDTDLVIRPFSQKGVMTSLRQFTINAMNDHHGMQAAERYGARWTGENDFDEDGKADELMPGDISALVAWQAGLKPPVPKVPDDSRWRAAAARGDVLFDQVGCNACHVRALPLNSLKFADPGPFDAAGTLRTGEVEGAIYDLALLEWTAALPRNAEGAVMVPLFGDLKRHRIADARIAALGNELLAQRFVDRDVFQTTELWGIASTAPYGHRGNLTTLDEVIRAHGGDATPVTKAYEGLAEADRSALIAFLKTLVIEP
;
A
#
# COMPACT_ATOMS: atom_id res chain seq x y z
N MET A 1 -53.68 55.55 33.53
CA MET A 1 -53.13 54.50 34.42
C MET A 1 -52.57 53.40 33.53
N PRO A 2 -51.24 53.24 33.47
CA PRO A 2 -50.58 52.23 32.64
C PRO A 2 -50.52 50.91 33.41
N ALA A 3 -50.64 49.78 32.71
CA ALA A 3 -50.28 48.47 33.23
C ALA A 3 -49.03 48.01 32.48
N VAL A 4 -47.95 47.86 33.24
CA VAL A 4 -46.64 47.34 32.84
C VAL A 4 -46.76 45.83 32.76
N THR A 5 -46.33 45.23 31.65
CA THR A 5 -46.12 43.77 31.57
C THR A 5 -44.65 43.51 31.26
N MET A 6 -43.98 42.89 32.24
CA MET A 6 -42.58 42.48 32.20
C MET A 6 -42.40 41.13 31.47
N LEU A 7 -41.19 41.00 30.89
CA LEU A 7 -40.56 39.89 30.16
C LEU A 7 -40.84 38.45 30.61
N ALA A 8 -40.77 37.53 29.64
CA ALA A 8 -39.94 36.32 29.77
C ALA A 8 -39.29 36.01 28.40
N ALA A 9 -38.01 36.36 28.25
CA ALA A 9 -37.17 35.90 27.16
C ALA A 9 -36.70 34.49 27.49
N ILE A 10 -37.14 33.49 26.72
CA ILE A 10 -36.60 32.14 26.78
C ILE A 10 -35.32 32.14 25.94
N ALA A 11 -34.18 32.11 26.63
CA ALA A 11 -32.88 31.88 26.00
C ALA A 11 -32.85 30.45 25.45
N MET A 12 -32.87 30.30 24.13
CA MET A 12 -32.52 29.03 23.48
C MET A 12 -31.00 28.86 23.60
N GLY A 13 -30.58 28.03 24.55
CA GLY A 13 -29.20 27.54 24.60
C GLY A 13 -28.88 26.68 23.37
N PRO A 14 -27.60 26.53 23.01
CA PRO A 14 -27.20 25.71 21.87
C PRO A 14 -27.60 24.26 22.14
N ALA A 15 -28.40 23.68 21.24
CA ALA A 15 -28.74 22.27 21.28
C ALA A 15 -27.44 21.48 21.06
N CYS A 16 -26.99 20.79 22.11
CA CYS A 16 -26.00 19.74 22.00
C CYS A 16 -26.61 18.65 21.10
N ALA A 17 -26.02 18.39 19.94
CA ALA A 17 -26.44 17.30 19.08
C ALA A 17 -26.18 15.99 19.82
N ILE A 18 -27.24 15.34 20.30
CA ILE A 18 -27.19 13.99 20.84
C ILE A 18 -26.95 13.08 19.64
N ALA A 19 -25.80 12.40 19.60
CA ALA A 19 -25.57 11.33 18.64
C ALA A 19 -26.72 10.33 18.77
N ALA A 20 -27.47 10.10 17.68
CA ALA A 20 -28.56 9.15 17.71
C ALA A 20 -28.00 7.78 18.12
N GLU A 21 -28.54 7.19 19.19
CA GLU A 21 -28.19 5.82 19.60
C GLU A 21 -28.53 4.90 18.41
N VAL A 22 -27.49 4.32 17.81
CA VAL A 22 -27.68 3.37 16.72
C VAL A 22 -28.20 2.08 17.34
N GLU A 23 -29.33 1.60 16.81
CA GLU A 23 -29.97 0.38 17.31
C GLU A 23 -29.01 -0.82 17.21
N PRO A 24 -28.98 -1.74 18.20
CA PRO A 24 -28.10 -2.90 18.18
C PRO A 24 -28.29 -3.87 17.00
N TRP A 25 -29.43 -3.78 16.31
CA TRP A 25 -29.74 -4.55 15.11
C TRP A 25 -29.54 -3.75 13.81
N SER A 26 -28.92 -2.57 13.88
CA SER A 26 -28.59 -1.79 12.70
C SER A 26 -27.70 -2.59 11.76
N GLU A 27 -28.02 -2.54 10.47
CA GLU A 27 -27.20 -3.16 9.41
C GLU A 27 -26.01 -2.27 9.01
N ARG A 28 -25.87 -1.07 9.60
CA ARG A 28 -24.73 -0.18 9.34
C ARG A 28 -23.44 -0.72 9.93
N ALA A 29 -22.42 -0.82 9.09
CA ALA A 29 -21.05 -1.01 9.53
C ALA A 29 -20.50 0.24 10.23
N ILE A 30 -20.87 1.43 9.75
CA ILE A 30 -20.39 2.71 10.29
C ILE A 30 -21.51 3.33 11.13
N ALA A 31 -21.55 2.97 12.40
CA ALA A 31 -22.51 3.56 13.34
C ALA A 31 -22.19 5.04 13.64
N VAL A 32 -20.91 5.35 13.83
CA VAL A 32 -20.40 6.69 14.16
C VAL A 32 -19.04 6.87 13.50
N HIS A 33 -18.89 7.95 12.73
CA HIS A 33 -17.62 8.34 12.14
C HIS A 33 -16.61 8.75 13.21
N ILE A 34 -15.33 8.47 12.94
CA ILE A 34 -14.25 8.81 13.83
C ILE A 34 -13.90 10.29 13.67
N ASP A 35 -13.96 11.05 14.77
CA ASP A 35 -13.53 12.44 14.79
C ASP A 35 -12.00 12.53 14.82
N ALA A 36 -11.41 12.90 13.68
CA ALA A 36 -9.97 13.03 13.53
C ALA A 36 -9.34 14.05 14.50
N SER A 37 -10.12 15.02 15.01
CA SER A 37 -9.60 16.01 15.96
C SER A 37 -9.28 15.43 17.34
N GLN A 38 -9.77 14.22 17.64
CA GLN A 38 -9.43 13.48 18.86
C GLN A 38 -8.06 12.79 18.77
N TYR A 39 -7.48 12.71 17.58
CA TYR A 39 -6.21 12.04 17.31
C TYR A 39 -5.25 13.01 16.63
N THR A 40 -4.66 13.92 17.42
CA THR A 40 -3.70 14.88 16.91
C THR A 40 -2.35 14.80 17.63
N GLY A 41 -1.29 15.18 16.93
CA GLY A 41 0.07 15.12 17.47
C GLY A 41 0.57 13.69 17.64
N THR A 42 1.50 13.47 18.57
CA THR A 42 2.01 12.11 18.86
C THR A 42 1.05 11.37 19.76
N LEU A 43 0.46 10.29 19.25
CA LEU A 43 -0.49 9.49 20.02
C LEU A 43 0.25 8.66 21.07
N ASP A 44 -0.35 8.56 22.26
CA ASP A 44 0.08 7.59 23.26
C ASP A 44 -0.44 6.18 22.92
N ALA A 45 -0.04 5.19 23.72
CA ALA A 45 -0.39 3.78 23.47
C ALA A 45 -1.91 3.53 23.55
N VAL A 46 -2.64 4.28 24.37
CA VAL A 46 -4.09 4.11 24.55
C VAL A 46 -4.83 4.68 23.34
N ALA A 47 -4.50 5.91 22.94
CA ALA A 47 -5.09 6.55 21.77
C ALA A 47 -4.76 5.79 20.48
N LEU A 48 -3.51 5.36 20.30
CA LEU A 48 -3.12 4.53 19.16
C LEU A 48 -3.81 3.17 19.17
N GLY A 49 -3.92 2.52 20.32
CA GLY A 49 -4.64 1.25 20.47
C GLY A 49 -6.11 1.39 20.05
N HIS A 50 -6.81 2.38 20.60
CA HIS A 50 -8.21 2.63 20.26
C HIS A 50 -8.41 2.96 18.77
N LEU A 51 -7.54 3.79 18.18
CA LEU A 51 -7.62 4.10 16.74
C LEU A 51 -7.41 2.85 15.87
N ARG A 52 -6.47 1.97 16.26
CA ARG A 52 -6.23 0.69 15.57
C ARG A 52 -7.40 -0.28 15.70
N ASP A 53 -8.01 -0.39 16.88
CA ASP A 53 -9.18 -1.25 17.10
C ASP A 53 -10.36 -0.82 16.23
N ARG A 54 -10.58 0.50 16.11
CA ARG A 54 -11.56 1.06 15.18
C ARG A 54 -11.20 0.77 13.72
N GLY A 55 -9.92 0.82 13.37
CA GLY A 55 -9.42 0.45 12.04
C GLY A 55 -9.65 -1.02 11.70
N GLU A 56 -9.39 -1.93 12.63
CA GLU A 56 -9.66 -3.36 12.48
C GLU A 56 -11.14 -3.62 12.25
N HIS A 57 -11.99 -2.95 13.03
CA HIS A 57 -13.43 -3.02 12.88
C HIS A 57 -13.87 -2.60 11.48
N LEU A 58 -13.38 -1.47 10.97
CA LEU A 58 -13.67 -1.01 9.60
C LEU A 58 -13.09 -1.94 8.53
N PHE A 59 -11.92 -2.52 8.76
CA PHE A 59 -11.29 -3.44 7.79
C PHE A 59 -12.06 -4.74 7.62
N THR A 60 -12.64 -5.24 8.72
CA THR A 60 -13.42 -6.50 8.77
C THR A 60 -14.92 -6.28 8.58
N ALA A 61 -15.38 -5.03 8.63
CA ALA A 61 -16.76 -4.66 8.42
C ALA A 61 -17.24 -5.03 7.03
N LYS A 62 -18.47 -5.55 6.98
CA LYS A 62 -19.22 -5.74 5.73
C LYS A 62 -20.08 -4.51 5.49
N PHE A 63 -19.55 -3.55 4.73
CA PHE A 63 -20.27 -2.35 4.37
C PHE A 63 -21.56 -2.68 3.62
N THR A 64 -22.57 -1.86 3.85
CA THR A 64 -23.91 -2.01 3.30
C THR A 64 -24.32 -0.76 2.53
N THR A 65 -25.44 -0.85 1.81
CA THR A 65 -26.04 0.33 1.16
C THR A 65 -26.47 1.40 2.17
N GLU A 66 -26.62 1.06 3.46
CA GLU A 66 -26.87 2.05 4.50
C GLU A 66 -25.63 2.89 4.84
N ASP A 67 -24.43 2.37 4.53
CA ASP A 67 -23.13 3.01 4.74
C ASP A 67 -22.66 3.83 3.52
N GLY A 68 -23.27 3.67 2.34
CA GLY A 68 -22.81 4.29 1.07
C GLY A 68 -22.34 3.31 -0.01
N LEU A 69 -22.45 2.00 0.24
CA LEU A 69 -21.88 1.00 -0.65
C LEU A 69 -22.59 0.98 -2.01
N GLY A 70 -21.90 1.32 -3.10
CA GLY A 70 -22.37 0.97 -4.45
C GLY A 70 -21.87 1.79 -5.62
N ARG A 71 -21.53 3.06 -5.43
CA ARG A 71 -21.18 4.04 -6.48
C ARG A 71 -22.05 4.03 -7.76
N PRO A 72 -23.39 4.10 -7.67
CA PRO A 72 -24.26 3.86 -8.82
C PRO A 72 -24.03 4.81 -10.01
N MET A 73 -23.68 6.08 -9.75
CA MET A 73 -23.40 7.10 -10.78
C MET A 73 -21.94 7.56 -10.83
N ALA A 74 -21.00 6.88 -10.17
CA ALA A 74 -19.57 7.15 -10.30
C ALA A 74 -18.78 5.92 -10.78
N THR A 75 -17.58 6.16 -11.31
CA THR A 75 -16.68 5.08 -11.75
C THR A 75 -15.70 4.70 -10.64
N GLN A 76 -15.01 3.60 -10.85
CA GLN A 76 -13.89 3.14 -10.02
C GLN A 76 -12.61 3.99 -10.16
N ALA A 77 -12.64 5.05 -10.97
CA ALA A 77 -11.47 5.86 -11.23
C ALA A 77 -10.94 6.55 -9.97
N ILE A 78 -9.61 6.64 -9.90
CA ILE A 78 -8.91 7.32 -8.81
C ILE A 78 -9.26 8.80 -8.79
N THR A 79 -9.38 9.42 -9.97
CA THR A 79 -9.95 10.76 -10.09
C THR A 79 -11.47 10.63 -10.12
N PRO A 80 -12.23 11.43 -9.34
CA PRO A 80 -13.69 11.40 -9.37
C PRO A 80 -14.23 11.59 -10.80
N VAL A 81 -14.96 10.60 -11.30
CA VAL A 81 -15.59 10.61 -12.63
C VAL A 81 -17.01 10.07 -12.52
N LYS A 82 -17.99 10.84 -13.03
CA LYS A 82 -19.38 10.42 -13.14
C LYS A 82 -19.58 9.42 -14.28
N ARG A 83 -20.50 8.48 -14.09
CA ARG A 83 -21.06 7.67 -15.16
C ARG A 83 -22.10 8.47 -15.94
N LYS A 84 -22.32 8.09 -17.19
CA LYS A 84 -23.42 8.63 -18.01
C LYS A 84 -24.76 7.96 -17.72
N ARG A 85 -24.74 6.77 -17.12
CA ARG A 85 -25.89 5.91 -16.81
C ARG A 85 -25.58 5.13 -15.53
N PRO A 86 -26.60 4.73 -14.76
CA PRO A 86 -26.41 3.88 -13.60
C PRO A 86 -25.71 2.57 -13.97
N VAL A 87 -24.92 2.03 -13.05
CA VAL A 87 -24.33 0.68 -13.17
C VAL A 87 -25.45 -0.35 -13.38
N GLN A 88 -25.24 -1.29 -14.32
CA GLN A 88 -26.23 -2.35 -14.58
C GLN A 88 -26.24 -3.40 -13.46
N ASP A 89 -25.03 -3.84 -13.05
CA ASP A 89 -24.82 -4.84 -11.98
C ASP A 89 -23.89 -4.25 -10.91
N GLY A 90 -24.46 -3.87 -9.75
CA GLY A 90 -23.71 -3.21 -8.69
C GLY A 90 -22.64 -4.09 -8.02
N PHE A 91 -22.94 -5.38 -7.82
CA PHE A 91 -21.99 -6.37 -7.29
C PHE A 91 -21.50 -7.27 -8.43
N SER A 92 -20.49 -6.79 -9.14
CA SER A 92 -19.88 -7.48 -10.28
C SER A 92 -18.39 -7.23 -10.26
N ARG A 93 -17.60 -8.31 -10.31
CA ARG A 93 -16.14 -8.27 -10.32
C ARG A 93 -15.52 -7.61 -11.54
N THR A 94 -16.36 -7.12 -12.45
CA THR A 94 -15.93 -6.48 -13.68
C THR A 94 -16.00 -4.97 -13.65
N ALA A 95 -17.21 -4.44 -13.70
CA ALA A 95 -17.51 -3.03 -13.75
C ALA A 95 -18.13 -2.49 -12.46
N GLY A 96 -18.45 -3.38 -11.51
CA GLY A 96 -19.13 -3.11 -10.25
C GLY A 96 -18.17 -3.18 -9.07
N MET A 97 -18.65 -3.66 -7.93
CA MET A 97 -17.84 -3.92 -6.74
C MET A 97 -17.38 -5.37 -6.70
N ASP A 98 -16.19 -5.60 -6.16
CA ASP A 98 -15.59 -6.93 -6.03
C ASP A 98 -15.81 -7.52 -4.64
N ALA A 99 -15.95 -6.65 -3.62
CA ALA A 99 -16.10 -7.02 -2.22
C ALA A 99 -16.83 -5.91 -1.45
N ASN A 100 -17.43 -6.26 -0.31
CA ASN A 100 -17.96 -5.29 0.65
C ASN A 100 -17.19 -5.28 1.99
N ALA A 101 -16.04 -5.95 2.06
CA ALA A 101 -15.13 -5.90 3.20
C ALA A 101 -13.70 -6.14 2.72
N CYS A 102 -12.72 -5.41 3.26
CA CYS A 102 -11.30 -5.59 2.91
C CYS A 102 -10.84 -7.02 3.26
N SER A 103 -11.30 -7.56 4.38
CA SER A 103 -11.05 -8.94 4.81
C SER A 103 -11.73 -10.02 3.95
N SER A 104 -12.44 -9.67 2.88
CA SER A 104 -12.92 -10.67 1.91
C SER A 104 -11.79 -11.19 1.04
N CYS A 105 -10.81 -10.34 0.74
CA CYS A 105 -9.65 -10.68 -0.08
C CYS A 105 -8.34 -10.68 0.71
N HIS A 106 -8.23 -9.87 1.77
CA HIS A 106 -7.03 -9.81 2.61
C HIS A 106 -7.21 -10.64 3.90
N ASN A 107 -7.14 -11.97 3.81
CA ASN A 107 -7.61 -12.84 4.90
C ASN A 107 -6.84 -14.13 5.15
N GLU A 108 -5.88 -14.51 4.31
CA GLU A 108 -5.07 -15.71 4.54
C GLU A 108 -3.65 -15.32 5.00
N PRO A 109 -3.20 -15.73 6.20
CA PRO A 109 -3.84 -16.65 7.15
C PRO A 109 -4.84 -16.00 8.13
N SER A 110 -4.88 -14.67 8.22
CA SER A 110 -5.77 -13.90 9.08
C SER A 110 -6.08 -12.53 8.43
N PRO A 111 -7.01 -11.71 8.96
CA PRO A 111 -7.28 -10.38 8.40
C PRO A 111 -6.00 -9.55 8.20
N GLY A 112 -5.86 -8.98 7.00
CA GLY A 112 -4.61 -8.34 6.54
C GLY A 112 -3.69 -9.28 5.76
N GLY A 113 -4.08 -10.55 5.60
CA GLY A 113 -3.37 -11.57 4.82
C GLY A 113 -3.44 -11.34 3.31
N ALA A 114 -2.88 -12.29 2.56
CA ALA A 114 -3.04 -12.35 1.11
C ALA A 114 -4.39 -12.98 0.74
N GLY A 115 -4.73 -12.92 -0.54
CA GLY A 115 -5.92 -13.59 -1.09
C GLY A 115 -5.54 -14.70 -2.05
N ASN A 116 -6.37 -15.74 -2.12
CA ASN A 116 -6.20 -16.81 -3.11
C ASN A 116 -6.49 -16.30 -4.55
N PHE A 117 -6.26 -17.14 -5.57
CA PHE A 117 -6.53 -16.77 -6.98
C PHE A 117 -7.98 -16.34 -7.22
N SER A 118 -8.94 -16.93 -6.50
CA SER A 118 -10.35 -16.55 -6.63
C SER A 118 -10.66 -15.17 -6.05
N ALA A 119 -9.75 -14.56 -5.29
CA ALA A 119 -9.88 -13.19 -4.76
C ALA A 119 -9.16 -12.13 -5.62
N ASN A 120 -8.58 -12.50 -6.77
CA ASN A 120 -7.89 -11.58 -7.66
C ASN A 120 -8.75 -10.35 -8.06
N VAL A 121 -8.12 -9.19 -8.18
CA VAL A 121 -8.78 -7.95 -8.61
C VAL A 121 -8.42 -7.64 -10.07
N PHE A 122 -9.32 -6.96 -10.77
CA PHE A 122 -9.14 -6.55 -12.16
C PHE A 122 -8.84 -5.06 -12.20
N VAL A 123 -7.55 -4.72 -12.21
CA VAL A 123 -7.10 -3.32 -12.12
C VAL A 123 -7.14 -2.69 -13.51
N SER A 124 -8.05 -1.73 -13.69
CA SER A 124 -8.18 -0.95 -14.91
C SER A 124 -7.62 0.46 -14.72
N GLU A 125 -6.87 0.95 -15.70
CA GLU A 125 -6.41 2.34 -15.71
C GLU A 125 -6.95 3.11 -16.91
N GLY A 126 -7.40 4.34 -16.67
CA GLY A 126 -7.60 5.33 -17.72
C GLY A 126 -8.95 5.33 -18.45
N PHE A 127 -9.94 4.54 -18.02
CA PHE A 127 -11.25 4.55 -18.69
C PHE A 127 -12.30 5.39 -17.95
N THR A 128 -12.77 6.43 -18.63
CA THR A 128 -13.96 7.22 -18.28
C THR A 128 -15.27 6.52 -18.65
N ASN A 129 -15.18 5.38 -19.36
CA ASN A 129 -16.32 4.55 -19.74
C ASN A 129 -16.33 3.31 -18.86
N ALA A 130 -17.46 3.05 -18.22
CA ALA A 130 -17.52 2.25 -17.00
C ALA A 130 -18.26 0.90 -17.16
N ASP A 131 -18.60 0.53 -18.39
CA ASP A 131 -19.27 -0.74 -18.73
C ASP A 131 -18.44 -1.49 -19.77
N PHE A 132 -17.24 -1.94 -19.40
CA PHE A 132 -16.45 -2.87 -20.20
C PHE A 132 -16.28 -4.19 -19.45
N ASP A 133 -16.05 -5.27 -20.20
CA ASP A 133 -15.71 -6.57 -19.63
C ASP A 133 -14.29 -6.49 -19.08
N SER A 134 -14.14 -6.32 -17.76
CA SER A 134 -12.80 -6.26 -17.15
C SER A 134 -12.07 -7.61 -17.20
N LEU A 135 -12.76 -8.73 -17.51
CA LEU A 135 -12.09 -10.01 -17.73
C LEU A 135 -11.31 -10.00 -19.05
N ASP A 136 -11.61 -9.07 -19.95
CA ASP A 136 -10.81 -8.85 -21.15
C ASP A 136 -9.49 -8.14 -20.77
N PRO A 137 -8.34 -8.81 -20.97
CA PRO A 137 -7.04 -8.24 -20.63
C PRO A 137 -6.69 -6.99 -21.44
N GLN A 138 -7.48 -6.63 -22.47
CA GLN A 138 -7.37 -5.34 -23.15
C GLN A 138 -7.79 -4.15 -22.28
N PHE A 139 -8.60 -4.37 -21.24
CA PHE A 139 -9.15 -3.29 -20.40
C PHE A 139 -8.73 -3.36 -18.94
N SER A 140 -8.21 -4.48 -18.45
CA SER A 140 -7.71 -4.61 -17.08
C SER A 140 -6.50 -5.54 -16.98
N ASN A 141 -5.75 -5.39 -15.88
CA ASN A 141 -4.75 -6.36 -15.44
C ASN A 141 -5.29 -7.13 -14.23
N GLU A 142 -5.38 -8.46 -14.35
CA GLU A 142 -5.74 -9.34 -13.24
C GLU A 142 -4.58 -9.49 -12.26
N ARG A 143 -4.83 -9.22 -10.97
CA ARG A 143 -3.80 -9.19 -9.93
C ARG A 143 -4.23 -9.88 -8.65
N ASN A 144 -3.28 -10.59 -8.07
CA ASN A 144 -3.47 -11.21 -6.77
C ASN A 144 -3.38 -10.20 -5.62
N THR A 145 -4.11 -10.50 -4.56
CA THR A 145 -4.22 -9.66 -3.37
C THR A 145 -3.00 -9.86 -2.47
N ASN A 146 -2.22 -8.79 -2.30
CA ASN A 146 -1.04 -8.80 -1.43
C ASN A 146 -1.42 -8.80 0.05
N HIS A 147 -0.58 -9.37 0.92
CA HIS A 147 -0.72 -9.19 2.36
C HIS A 147 -0.25 -7.79 2.82
N LEU A 148 -0.72 -7.35 3.98
CA LEU A 148 -0.47 -6.03 4.57
C LEU A 148 0.42 -6.08 5.83
N PHE A 149 0.77 -7.28 6.31
CA PHE A 149 1.66 -7.45 7.46
C PHE A 149 3.01 -6.75 7.26
N GLY A 150 3.36 -5.83 8.17
CA GLY A 150 4.57 -5.01 8.09
C GLY A 150 4.47 -3.78 7.18
N ALA A 151 3.31 -3.48 6.59
CA ALA A 151 3.18 -2.39 5.61
C ALA A 151 3.56 -1.00 6.14
N GLY A 152 3.37 -0.73 7.44
CA GLY A 152 3.83 0.51 8.06
C GLY A 152 5.36 0.68 8.01
N LEU A 153 6.13 -0.42 8.16
CA LEU A 153 7.59 -0.39 8.04
C LEU A 153 8.03 -0.19 6.59
N ILE A 154 7.34 -0.82 5.65
CA ILE A 154 7.60 -0.66 4.21
C ILE A 154 7.42 0.82 3.82
N GLU A 155 6.32 1.45 4.23
CA GLU A 155 6.10 2.86 3.93
C GLU A 155 7.12 3.77 4.61
N LEU A 156 7.51 3.49 5.85
CA LEU A 156 8.55 4.27 6.53
C LEU A 156 9.90 4.17 5.80
N LEU A 157 10.27 2.98 5.31
CA LEU A 157 11.46 2.81 4.47
C LEU A 157 11.36 3.65 3.19
N ALA A 158 10.24 3.57 2.48
CA ALA A 158 9.99 4.33 1.26
C ALA A 158 10.07 5.85 1.50
N ARG A 159 9.52 6.33 2.62
CA ARG A 159 9.58 7.75 3.03
C ARG A 159 11.03 8.19 3.29
N GLU A 160 11.82 7.41 4.03
CA GLU A 160 13.24 7.72 4.28
C GLU A 160 14.06 7.70 2.97
N MET A 161 13.83 6.71 2.11
CA MET A 161 14.52 6.62 0.81
C MET A 161 14.14 7.78 -0.11
N THR A 162 12.86 8.17 -0.15
CA THR A 162 12.40 9.36 -0.89
C THR A 162 13.11 10.62 -0.41
N ALA A 163 13.19 10.82 0.92
CA ALA A 163 13.88 11.96 1.50
C ALA A 163 15.39 11.97 1.15
N ASP A 164 16.03 10.80 1.13
CA ASP A 164 17.43 10.67 0.71
C ASP A 164 17.64 11.06 -0.76
N LEU A 165 16.84 10.50 -1.67
CA LEU A 165 16.95 10.78 -3.11
C LEU A 165 16.70 12.25 -3.44
N GLN A 166 15.67 12.84 -2.83
CA GLN A 166 15.37 14.26 -3.01
C GLN A 166 16.45 15.17 -2.41
N ARG A 167 17.06 14.76 -1.29
CA ARG A 167 18.21 15.47 -0.70
C ARG A 167 19.44 15.41 -1.62
N LEU A 168 19.75 14.26 -2.19
CA LEU A 168 20.86 14.09 -3.16
C LEU A 168 20.67 15.00 -4.37
N ARG A 169 19.46 15.03 -4.96
CA ARG A 169 19.13 15.98 -6.04
C ARG A 169 19.32 17.43 -5.60
N ALA A 170 18.80 17.82 -4.44
CA ALA A 170 18.87 19.19 -3.97
C ALA A 170 20.31 19.66 -3.70
N GLU A 171 21.17 18.78 -3.17
CA GLU A 171 22.60 19.07 -2.99
C GLU A 171 23.33 19.19 -4.32
N ALA A 172 23.10 18.28 -5.26
CA ALA A 172 23.71 18.36 -6.59
C ALA A 172 23.30 19.64 -7.35
N VAL A 173 22.05 20.09 -7.21
CA VAL A 173 21.60 21.39 -7.74
C VAL A 173 22.33 22.57 -7.10
N ARG A 174 22.57 22.54 -5.79
CA ARG A 174 23.36 23.58 -5.12
C ARG A 174 24.80 23.57 -5.62
N GLN A 175 25.41 22.39 -5.73
CA GLN A 175 26.78 22.21 -6.17
C GLN A 175 26.98 22.70 -7.61
N ALA A 176 26.12 22.29 -8.56
CA ALA A 176 26.23 22.70 -9.97
C ALA A 176 26.13 24.22 -10.14
N ARG A 177 25.22 24.86 -9.39
CA ARG A 177 25.08 26.32 -9.38
C ARG A 177 26.30 27.03 -8.79
N GLN A 178 26.93 26.46 -7.77
CA GLN A 178 28.10 27.05 -7.12
C GLN A 178 29.38 26.86 -7.93
N SER A 179 29.57 25.69 -8.55
CA SER A 179 30.75 25.40 -9.37
C SER A 179 30.68 26.05 -10.75
N GLY A 180 29.47 26.27 -11.29
CA GLY A 180 29.29 26.65 -12.70
C GLY A 180 29.56 25.49 -13.66
N GLU A 181 29.65 24.25 -13.16
CA GLU A 181 29.93 23.04 -13.93
C GLU A 181 28.83 21.99 -13.72
N ALA A 182 28.62 21.12 -14.71
CA ALA A 182 27.66 20.03 -14.59
C ALA A 182 28.08 19.05 -13.49
N VAL A 183 27.12 18.64 -12.65
CA VAL A 183 27.34 17.71 -11.54
C VAL A 183 26.58 16.43 -11.79
N ARG A 184 27.29 15.30 -11.79
CA ARG A 184 26.69 13.96 -11.84
C ARG A 184 26.64 13.36 -10.44
N VAL A 185 25.46 12.91 -10.02
CA VAL A 185 25.21 12.34 -8.69
C VAL A 185 24.60 10.95 -8.81
N ALA A 186 25.17 9.98 -8.11
CA ALA A 186 24.57 8.65 -7.96
C ALA A 186 23.42 8.71 -6.96
N LEU A 187 22.31 8.06 -7.28
CA LEU A 187 21.10 8.01 -6.48
C LEU A 187 21.07 6.72 -5.67
N VAL A 188 21.79 6.70 -4.55
CA VAL A 188 21.86 5.54 -3.66
C VAL A 188 21.21 5.88 -2.32
N SER A 189 20.25 5.06 -1.89
CA SER A 189 19.67 5.13 -0.55
C SER A 189 19.57 3.74 0.06
N LYS A 190 19.98 3.61 1.33
CA LYS A 190 19.97 2.33 2.08
C LYS A 190 20.68 1.17 1.36
N GLY A 191 21.66 1.49 0.52
CA GLY A 191 22.41 0.52 -0.29
C GLY A 191 21.73 0.12 -1.61
N ILE A 192 20.56 0.67 -1.92
CA ILE A 192 19.84 0.45 -3.19
C ILE A 192 20.19 1.55 -4.18
N ASP A 193 20.57 1.16 -5.39
CA ASP A 193 20.94 2.05 -6.49
C ASP A 193 19.73 2.32 -7.41
N PHE A 194 19.36 3.61 -7.53
CA PHE A 194 18.30 4.11 -8.41
C PHE A 194 18.84 4.85 -9.64
N GLY A 195 20.09 4.58 -9.99
CA GLY A 195 20.79 5.18 -11.11
C GLY A 195 21.44 6.51 -10.74
N GLN A 196 21.29 7.50 -11.60
CA GLN A 196 22.03 8.76 -11.47
C GLN A 196 21.31 9.93 -12.14
N LEU A 197 21.67 11.14 -11.70
CA LEU A 197 21.25 12.39 -12.32
C LEU A 197 22.47 13.16 -12.81
N THR A 198 22.31 13.89 -13.91
CA THR A 198 23.23 14.96 -14.30
C THR A 198 22.51 16.29 -14.14
N ILE A 199 23.09 17.20 -13.35
CA ILE A 199 22.55 18.53 -13.08
C ILE A 199 23.42 19.57 -13.77
N GLU A 200 22.82 20.34 -14.67
CA GLU A 200 23.49 21.43 -15.35
C GLU A 200 23.55 22.70 -14.48
N PRO A 201 24.53 23.60 -14.70
CA PRO A 201 24.68 24.84 -13.92
C PRO A 201 23.45 25.76 -13.96
N ASP A 202 22.67 25.70 -15.05
CA ASP A 202 21.45 26.48 -15.23
C ASP A 202 20.24 25.89 -14.47
N GLY A 203 20.41 24.71 -13.87
CA GLY A 203 19.38 23.98 -13.13
C GLY A 203 18.60 22.96 -13.95
N MET A 204 18.94 22.73 -15.22
CA MET A 204 18.39 21.60 -15.97
C MET A 204 18.85 20.27 -15.35
N VAL A 205 17.95 19.29 -15.34
CA VAL A 205 18.21 17.96 -14.78
C VAL A 205 18.01 16.93 -15.88
N ASP A 206 19.08 16.20 -16.22
CA ASP A 206 19.01 15.00 -17.05
C ASP A 206 18.62 13.81 -16.17
N LEU A 207 17.46 13.25 -16.47
CA LEU A 207 16.82 12.13 -15.79
C LEU A 207 17.00 10.80 -16.54
N SER A 208 17.70 10.79 -17.68
CA SER A 208 17.86 9.59 -18.52
C SER A 208 18.63 8.46 -17.83
N GLY A 209 19.39 8.78 -16.77
CA GLY A 209 20.11 7.83 -15.95
C GLY A 209 19.32 7.27 -14.76
N LEU A 210 18.03 7.60 -14.60
CA LEU A 210 17.19 7.03 -13.56
C LEU A 210 16.91 5.55 -13.82
N ASP A 211 16.85 4.78 -12.74
CA ASP A 211 16.59 3.35 -12.79
C ASP A 211 15.64 2.91 -11.66
N GLY A 212 14.52 2.29 -12.03
CA GLY A 212 13.56 1.72 -11.08
C GLY A 212 12.79 2.70 -10.18
N VAL A 213 12.82 4.01 -10.47
CA VAL A 213 12.07 5.07 -9.74
C VAL A 213 11.51 6.12 -10.71
N ASP A 214 10.41 6.77 -10.32
CA ASP A 214 9.82 7.88 -11.09
C ASP A 214 10.65 9.17 -11.02
N THR A 215 10.42 10.08 -11.96
CA THR A 215 11.16 11.35 -12.12
C THR A 215 11.02 12.32 -10.94
N ASP A 216 10.02 12.13 -10.09
CA ASP A 216 9.83 12.88 -8.85
C ASP A 216 10.65 12.35 -7.67
N LEU A 217 11.34 11.22 -7.87
CA LEU A 217 12.18 10.53 -6.88
C LEU A 217 11.40 10.04 -5.65
N VAL A 218 10.08 9.87 -5.77
CA VAL A 218 9.25 9.29 -4.72
C VAL A 218 9.23 7.77 -4.86
N ILE A 219 9.70 7.09 -3.81
CA ILE A 219 9.57 5.64 -3.69
C ILE A 219 8.12 5.34 -3.32
N ARG A 220 7.46 4.54 -4.16
CA ARG A 220 6.05 4.17 -4.04
C ARG A 220 6.00 2.68 -3.70
N PRO A 221 5.71 2.30 -2.44
CA PRO A 221 5.83 0.91 -1.99
C PRO A 221 4.58 0.06 -2.24
N PHE A 222 3.48 0.65 -2.69
CA PHE A 222 2.19 -0.04 -2.72
C PHE A 222 1.65 -0.24 -4.14
N SER A 223 0.84 -1.30 -4.25
CA SER A 223 0.50 -2.03 -5.48
C SER A 223 1.66 -2.88 -6.02
N GLN A 224 1.34 -3.84 -6.88
CA GLN A 224 2.31 -4.76 -7.47
C GLN A 224 3.38 -4.06 -8.33
N LYS A 225 3.05 -2.91 -8.93
CA LYS A 225 4.02 -2.10 -9.69
C LYS A 225 4.71 -1.03 -8.84
N GLY A 226 4.34 -0.88 -7.58
CA GLY A 226 4.81 0.21 -6.72
C GLY A 226 4.41 1.56 -7.29
N VAL A 227 3.11 1.86 -7.40
CA VAL A 227 2.60 3.14 -7.98
C VAL A 227 1.74 3.96 -7.02
N MET A 228 1.60 3.50 -5.77
CA MET A 228 0.91 4.22 -4.70
C MET A 228 1.92 4.58 -3.61
N THR A 229 1.88 5.84 -3.17
CA THR A 229 2.87 6.46 -2.27
C THR A 229 2.66 6.06 -0.81
N SER A 230 1.40 5.90 -0.38
CA SER A 230 1.05 5.73 1.04
C SER A 230 -0.12 4.77 1.25
N LEU A 231 -0.23 4.24 2.48
CA LEU A 231 -1.38 3.46 2.93
C LEU A 231 -2.67 4.28 2.85
N ARG A 232 -2.61 5.59 3.14
CA ARG A 232 -3.75 6.51 2.98
C ARG A 232 -4.23 6.56 1.53
N GLN A 233 -3.32 6.82 0.59
CA GLN A 233 -3.67 6.84 -0.83
C GLN A 233 -4.25 5.51 -1.29
N PHE A 234 -3.63 4.40 -0.91
CA PHE A 234 -4.09 3.06 -1.28
C PHE A 234 -5.47 2.77 -0.69
N THR A 235 -5.69 3.06 0.59
CA THR A 235 -6.98 2.86 1.28
C THR A 235 -8.10 3.62 0.60
N ILE A 236 -7.90 4.90 0.28
CA ILE A 236 -8.92 5.71 -0.43
C ILE A 236 -9.23 5.13 -1.81
N ASN A 237 -8.19 4.70 -2.55
CA ASN A 237 -8.39 4.08 -3.85
C ASN A 237 -9.21 2.80 -3.72
N ALA A 238 -8.83 1.91 -2.79
CA ALA A 238 -9.46 0.60 -2.61
C ALA A 238 -10.90 0.71 -2.09
N MET A 239 -11.19 1.69 -1.23
CA MET A 239 -12.55 1.95 -0.76
C MET A 239 -13.47 2.38 -1.89
N ASN A 240 -13.01 3.26 -2.79
CA ASN A 240 -13.74 3.47 -4.03
C ASN A 240 -13.64 2.17 -4.84
N ASP A 241 -12.55 1.91 -5.55
CA ASP A 241 -12.39 0.85 -6.57
C ASP A 241 -13.04 -0.50 -6.24
N HIS A 242 -12.84 -1.07 -5.05
CA HIS A 242 -13.35 -2.41 -4.76
C HIS A 242 -14.71 -2.44 -4.05
N HIS A 243 -15.05 -1.40 -3.27
CA HIS A 243 -16.24 -1.38 -2.40
C HIS A 243 -17.30 -0.38 -2.84
N GLY A 244 -16.98 0.52 -3.76
CA GLY A 244 -17.90 1.59 -4.15
C GLY A 244 -18.21 2.58 -3.04
N MET A 245 -17.28 2.75 -2.08
CA MET A 245 -17.39 3.66 -0.95
C MET A 245 -16.52 4.91 -1.16
N GLN A 246 -17.04 6.09 -0.83
CA GLN A 246 -16.41 7.38 -1.13
C GLN A 246 -15.77 8.05 0.08
N ALA A 247 -14.44 8.15 0.08
CA ALA A 247 -13.73 8.99 1.05
C ALA A 247 -13.97 10.48 0.77
N ALA A 248 -14.50 11.20 1.75
CA ALA A 248 -14.83 12.62 1.66
C ALA A 248 -13.60 13.48 1.27
N GLU A 249 -12.39 13.07 1.68
CA GLU A 249 -11.15 13.78 1.35
C GLU A 249 -10.78 13.78 -0.15
N ARG A 250 -11.42 12.93 -0.97
CA ARG A 250 -11.22 12.87 -2.43
C ARG A 250 -12.49 13.03 -3.24
N TYR A 251 -13.58 12.42 -2.80
CA TYR A 251 -14.83 12.34 -3.54
C TYR A 251 -15.89 13.33 -3.00
N GLY A 252 -15.63 13.97 -1.85
CA GLY A 252 -16.49 15.00 -1.30
C GLY A 252 -16.38 16.35 -2.00
N ALA A 253 -17.25 17.28 -1.60
CA ALA A 253 -17.52 18.54 -2.29
C ALA A 253 -16.30 19.44 -2.51
N ARG A 254 -15.25 19.32 -1.69
CA ARG A 254 -13.99 20.05 -1.88
C ARG A 254 -13.35 19.78 -3.24
N TRP A 255 -13.49 18.56 -3.77
CA TRP A 255 -12.88 18.14 -5.03
C TRP A 255 -13.90 18.02 -6.17
N THR A 256 -15.13 17.62 -5.84
CA THR A 256 -16.16 17.30 -6.83
C THR A 256 -17.19 18.42 -7.00
N GLY A 257 -17.35 19.29 -6.00
CA GLY A 257 -18.43 20.27 -5.92
C GLY A 257 -19.77 19.69 -5.44
N GLU A 258 -19.84 18.40 -5.12
CA GLU A 258 -21.06 17.68 -4.72
C GLU A 258 -20.82 16.92 -3.40
N ASN A 259 -21.85 16.85 -2.53
CA ASN A 259 -21.75 16.10 -1.27
C ASN A 259 -22.03 14.60 -1.44
N ASP A 260 -22.71 14.23 -2.52
CA ASP A 260 -23.08 12.86 -2.90
C ASP A 260 -22.68 12.71 -4.38
N PHE A 261 -21.44 12.31 -4.61
CA PHE A 261 -20.87 12.33 -5.96
C PHE A 261 -21.29 11.11 -6.79
N ASP A 262 -21.74 10.01 -6.19
CA ASP A 262 -22.26 8.86 -6.94
C ASP A 262 -23.79 8.71 -6.92
N GLU A 263 -24.51 9.68 -6.35
CA GLU A 263 -25.97 9.79 -6.39
C GLU A 263 -26.67 8.58 -5.75
N ASP A 264 -26.10 8.01 -4.70
CA ASP A 264 -26.69 6.91 -3.94
C ASP A 264 -27.58 7.39 -2.77
N GLY A 265 -27.64 8.69 -2.53
CA GLY A 265 -28.40 9.33 -1.47
C GLY A 265 -27.67 9.37 -0.12
N LYS A 266 -26.41 8.98 -0.06
CA LYS A 266 -25.52 9.06 1.09
C LYS A 266 -24.45 10.11 0.82
N ALA A 267 -24.10 10.84 1.86
CA ALA A 267 -23.00 11.79 1.84
C ALA A 267 -22.05 11.42 2.97
N ASP A 268 -20.79 11.84 2.86
CA ASP A 268 -19.79 11.69 3.92
C ASP A 268 -19.58 10.22 4.36
N GLU A 269 -19.65 9.27 3.41
CA GLU A 269 -19.61 7.83 3.66
C GLU A 269 -18.36 7.37 4.43
N LEU A 270 -17.20 7.96 4.12
CA LEU A 270 -15.94 7.73 4.83
C LEU A 270 -15.28 9.06 5.14
N MET A 271 -15.18 9.38 6.42
CA MET A 271 -14.57 10.62 6.92
C MET A 271 -13.06 10.46 7.11
N PRO A 272 -12.28 11.56 7.16
CA PRO A 272 -10.85 11.50 7.36
C PRO A 272 -10.38 10.64 8.54
N GLY A 273 -11.13 10.64 9.66
CA GLY A 273 -10.82 9.83 10.83
C GLY A 273 -11.03 8.33 10.60
N ASP A 274 -11.99 7.94 9.77
CA ASP A 274 -12.22 6.54 9.39
C ASP A 274 -11.04 6.02 8.55
N ILE A 275 -10.57 6.84 7.61
CA ILE A 275 -9.37 6.53 6.83
C ILE A 275 -8.12 6.50 7.74
N SER A 276 -7.98 7.42 8.69
CA SER A 276 -6.89 7.39 9.67
C SER A 276 -6.90 6.10 10.51
N ALA A 277 -8.08 5.63 10.92
CA ALA A 277 -8.19 4.38 11.67
C ALA A 277 -7.74 3.17 10.84
N LEU A 278 -8.19 3.07 9.59
CA LEU A 278 -7.75 2.04 8.65
C LEU A 278 -6.23 2.09 8.44
N VAL A 279 -5.66 3.27 8.24
CA VAL A 279 -4.20 3.46 8.08
C VAL A 279 -3.46 3.07 9.35
N ALA A 280 -3.93 3.47 10.54
CA ALA A 280 -3.30 3.11 11.81
C ALA A 280 -3.28 1.59 12.03
N TRP A 281 -4.37 0.90 11.70
CA TRP A 281 -4.44 -0.56 11.79
C TRP A 281 -3.46 -1.22 10.81
N GLN A 282 -3.50 -0.85 9.52
CA GLN A 282 -2.61 -1.37 8.48
C GLN A 282 -1.13 -1.12 8.81
N ALA A 283 -0.79 0.09 9.25
CA ALA A 283 0.57 0.47 9.62
C ALA A 283 1.09 -0.29 10.87
N GLY A 284 0.18 -0.69 11.75
CA GLY A 284 0.49 -1.41 12.98
C GLY A 284 0.51 -2.93 12.88
N LEU A 285 0.27 -3.51 11.69
CA LEU A 285 0.32 -4.96 11.51
C LEU A 285 1.75 -5.49 11.69
N LYS A 286 1.89 -6.52 12.54
CA LYS A 286 3.18 -7.18 12.84
C LYS A 286 3.84 -7.65 11.54
N PRO A 287 5.13 -7.36 11.28
CA PRO A 287 5.81 -7.88 10.09
C PRO A 287 5.97 -9.41 10.16
N PRO A 288 5.96 -10.11 9.03
CA PRO A 288 6.31 -11.54 8.98
C PRO A 288 7.74 -11.78 9.49
N VAL A 289 7.97 -12.93 10.11
CA VAL A 289 9.29 -13.32 10.64
C VAL A 289 9.66 -14.74 10.22
N PRO A 290 10.96 -15.07 10.09
CA PRO A 290 11.38 -16.44 9.85
C PRO A 290 11.01 -17.35 11.03
N LYS A 291 10.18 -18.37 10.78
CA LYS A 291 9.88 -19.43 11.73
C LYS A 291 11.02 -20.42 11.79
N VAL A 292 11.38 -20.87 13.00
CA VAL A 292 12.29 -22.01 13.18
C VAL A 292 11.50 -23.32 13.03
N PRO A 293 11.82 -24.18 12.04
CA PRO A 293 11.11 -25.45 11.88
C PRO A 293 11.35 -26.44 13.02
N ASP A 294 10.34 -27.27 13.34
CA ASP A 294 10.44 -28.32 14.35
C ASP A 294 11.23 -29.56 13.86
N ASP A 295 11.16 -29.88 12.57
CA ASP A 295 11.90 -31.00 11.96
C ASP A 295 13.39 -30.62 11.77
N SER A 296 14.30 -31.42 12.31
CA SER A 296 15.75 -31.18 12.23
C SER A 296 16.30 -31.22 10.80
N ARG A 297 15.70 -32.04 9.93
CA ARG A 297 16.05 -32.10 8.50
C ARG A 297 15.62 -30.82 7.79
N TRP A 298 14.44 -30.28 8.13
CA TRP A 298 14.01 -28.99 7.60
C TRP A 298 14.96 -27.88 8.09
N ARG A 299 15.31 -27.82 9.38
CA ARG A 299 16.30 -26.84 9.88
C ARG A 299 17.62 -26.91 9.11
N ALA A 300 18.16 -28.10 8.88
CA ALA A 300 19.39 -28.28 8.11
C ALA A 300 19.24 -27.83 6.65
N ALA A 301 18.13 -28.19 6.00
CA ALA A 301 17.84 -27.77 4.63
C ALA A 301 17.65 -26.26 4.51
N ALA A 302 16.91 -25.64 5.43
CA ALA A 302 16.70 -24.19 5.47
C ALA A 302 18.00 -23.43 5.73
N ALA A 303 18.87 -23.90 6.63
CA ALA A 303 20.19 -23.28 6.84
C ALA A 303 21.08 -23.35 5.60
N ARG A 304 21.03 -24.46 4.85
CA ARG A 304 21.73 -24.57 3.55
C ARG A 304 21.10 -23.65 2.50
N GLY A 305 19.77 -23.61 2.44
CA GLY A 305 19.01 -22.75 1.53
C GLY A 305 19.23 -21.26 1.75
N ASP A 306 19.37 -20.86 3.01
CA ASP A 306 19.69 -19.50 3.41
C ASP A 306 21.04 -19.06 2.82
N VAL A 307 22.07 -19.90 2.91
CA VAL A 307 23.38 -19.62 2.28
C VAL A 307 23.27 -19.59 0.76
N LEU A 308 22.50 -20.52 0.17
CA LEU A 308 22.30 -20.60 -1.28
C LEU A 308 21.56 -19.38 -1.84
N PHE A 309 20.64 -18.78 -1.07
CA PHE A 309 19.91 -17.58 -1.46
C PHE A 309 20.85 -16.44 -1.86
N ASP A 310 21.91 -16.22 -1.08
CA ASP A 310 22.93 -15.22 -1.38
C ASP A 310 23.87 -15.68 -2.50
N GLN A 311 24.28 -16.95 -2.51
CA GLN A 311 25.21 -17.49 -3.53
C GLN A 311 24.63 -17.49 -4.94
N VAL A 312 23.32 -17.73 -5.08
CA VAL A 312 22.60 -17.68 -6.36
C VAL A 312 22.41 -16.23 -6.82
N GLY A 313 22.42 -15.27 -5.88
CA GLY A 313 22.20 -13.86 -6.16
C GLY A 313 20.75 -13.40 -6.03
N CYS A 314 19.89 -14.17 -5.36
CA CYS A 314 18.49 -13.76 -5.11
C CYS A 314 18.42 -12.44 -4.33
N ASN A 315 19.39 -12.23 -3.44
CA ASN A 315 19.52 -11.04 -2.60
C ASN A 315 19.87 -9.74 -3.35
N ALA A 316 20.16 -9.80 -4.66
CA ALA A 316 20.44 -8.61 -5.47
C ALA A 316 19.21 -7.69 -5.62
N CYS A 317 18.01 -8.28 -5.70
CA CYS A 317 16.72 -7.57 -5.67
C CYS A 317 16.01 -7.80 -4.34
N HIS A 318 15.99 -9.06 -3.87
CA HIS A 318 15.36 -9.43 -2.59
C HIS A 318 16.29 -9.18 -1.40
N VAL A 319 16.67 -7.92 -1.22
CA VAL A 319 17.60 -7.48 -0.16
C VAL A 319 17.03 -7.85 1.20
N ARG A 320 17.77 -8.67 1.94
CA ARG A 320 17.32 -9.33 3.18
C ARG A 320 16.72 -8.37 4.19
N ALA A 321 17.40 -7.26 4.43
CA ALA A 321 16.93 -6.24 5.35
C ALA A 321 17.44 -4.85 4.97
N LEU A 322 16.60 -3.84 5.23
CA LEU A 322 16.95 -2.42 5.07
C LEU A 322 16.93 -1.72 6.44
N PRO A 323 17.89 -0.82 6.73
CA PRO A 323 17.92 -0.07 7.97
C PRO A 323 16.85 1.03 7.98
N LEU A 324 16.09 1.13 9.06
CA LEU A 324 15.05 2.14 9.28
C LEU A 324 15.39 2.99 10.52
N ASN A 325 15.46 4.31 10.35
CA ASN A 325 15.92 5.20 11.41
C ASN A 325 14.81 5.60 12.38
N SER A 326 13.57 5.70 11.92
CA SER A 326 12.43 6.16 12.71
C SER A 326 11.22 5.23 12.61
N LEU A 327 10.60 4.94 13.76
CA LEU A 327 9.32 4.23 13.87
C LEU A 327 8.11 5.19 13.97
N LYS A 328 8.33 6.50 13.82
CA LYS A 328 7.27 7.51 13.84
C LYS A 328 6.57 7.59 12.50
N PHE A 329 5.37 7.03 12.43
CA PHE A 329 4.52 7.04 11.25
C PHE A 329 3.57 8.24 11.29
N ALA A 330 3.82 9.27 10.48
CA ALA A 330 2.90 10.39 10.32
C ALA A 330 1.71 10.03 9.40
N ASP A 331 0.50 10.35 9.81
CA ASP A 331 -0.73 10.29 8.99
C ASP A 331 -1.53 11.61 9.15
N PRO A 332 -1.75 12.38 8.07
CA PRO A 332 -1.25 12.16 6.71
C PRO A 332 0.29 12.18 6.62
N GLY A 333 0.81 11.49 5.62
CA GLY A 333 2.24 11.36 5.35
C GLY A 333 2.87 12.59 4.69
N PRO A 334 4.21 12.70 4.73
CA PRO A 334 4.94 13.84 4.18
C PRO A 334 4.95 13.91 2.64
N PHE A 335 4.67 12.78 1.97
CA PHE A 335 4.65 12.67 0.51
C PHE A 335 3.24 12.41 -0.04
N ASP A 336 2.21 12.54 0.79
CA ASP A 336 0.82 12.49 0.34
C ASP A 336 0.53 13.64 -0.64
N ALA A 337 -0.23 13.33 -1.68
CA ALA A 337 -0.40 14.19 -2.86
C ALA A 337 -1.84 14.73 -2.96
N ALA A 338 -2.16 15.40 -4.07
CA ALA A 338 -3.53 15.84 -4.34
C ALA A 338 -4.50 14.64 -4.37
N GLY A 339 -5.71 14.85 -3.84
CA GLY A 339 -6.70 13.77 -3.65
C GLY A 339 -6.47 12.95 -2.37
N THR A 340 -5.45 13.21 -1.58
CA THR A 340 -5.38 12.76 -0.18
C THR A 340 -5.30 14.00 0.70
N LEU A 341 -5.60 13.87 1.99
CA LEU A 341 -5.17 14.89 2.95
C LEU A 341 -3.64 15.01 2.90
N ARG A 342 -3.15 16.25 2.81
CA ARG A 342 -1.71 16.54 2.76
C ARG A 342 -1.23 17.11 4.09
N THR A 343 0.06 16.95 4.35
CA THR A 343 0.71 17.60 5.49
C THR A 343 0.42 19.11 5.48
N GLY A 344 -0.06 19.64 6.61
CA GLY A 344 -0.42 21.05 6.79
C GLY A 344 -1.86 21.42 6.42
N GLU A 345 -2.65 20.52 5.83
CA GLU A 345 -4.09 20.72 5.64
C GLU A 345 -4.90 20.37 6.89
N VAL A 346 -4.34 19.49 7.73
CA VAL A 346 -4.84 19.08 9.04
C VAL A 346 -3.67 19.02 10.03
N GLU A 347 -3.97 19.01 11.33
CA GLU A 347 -2.94 18.83 12.37
C GLU A 347 -2.24 17.47 12.26
N GLY A 348 -3.00 16.43 11.89
CA GLY A 348 -2.50 15.07 11.69
C GLY A 348 -2.05 14.38 12.97
N ALA A 349 -1.69 13.11 12.84
CA ALA A 349 -1.24 12.26 13.93
C ALA A 349 0.12 11.63 13.62
N ILE A 350 0.86 11.30 14.68
CA ILE A 350 2.04 10.44 14.62
C ILE A 350 1.72 9.17 15.40
N TYR A 351 1.71 8.04 14.69
CA TYR A 351 1.66 6.71 15.27
C TYR A 351 3.09 6.28 15.57
N ASP A 352 3.47 6.30 16.85
CA ASP A 352 4.77 5.77 17.25
C ASP A 352 4.67 4.24 17.29
N LEU A 353 5.13 3.58 16.22
CA LEU A 353 5.08 2.12 16.14
C LEU A 353 5.92 1.46 17.23
N ALA A 354 6.88 2.17 17.85
CA ALA A 354 7.65 1.66 18.99
C ALA A 354 6.78 1.35 20.22
N LEU A 355 5.54 1.84 20.27
CA LEU A 355 4.55 1.51 21.30
C LEU A 355 3.93 0.12 21.10
N LEU A 356 4.13 -0.51 19.95
CA LEU A 356 3.63 -1.85 19.64
C LEU A 356 4.64 -2.91 20.09
N GLU A 357 4.19 -3.89 20.87
CA GLU A 357 5.05 -4.90 21.51
C GLU A 357 5.99 -5.63 20.53
N TRP A 358 5.51 -5.91 19.31
CA TRP A 358 6.29 -6.63 18.31
C TRP A 358 7.51 -5.86 17.82
N THR A 359 7.56 -4.53 17.93
CA THR A 359 8.71 -3.74 17.45
C THR A 359 9.96 -3.97 18.27
N ALA A 360 9.82 -4.32 19.54
CA ALA A 360 10.95 -4.60 20.44
C ALA A 360 11.76 -5.83 19.99
N ALA A 361 11.13 -6.76 19.27
CA ALA A 361 11.77 -7.97 18.75
C ALA A 361 12.56 -7.73 17.46
N LEU A 362 12.41 -6.57 16.81
CA LEU A 362 13.12 -6.30 15.56
C LEU A 362 14.61 -6.05 15.82
N PRO A 363 15.50 -6.68 15.03
CA PRO A 363 16.94 -6.49 15.16
C PRO A 363 17.32 -5.04 14.87
N ARG A 364 18.38 -4.56 15.51
CA ARG A 364 18.94 -3.23 15.28
C ARG A 364 20.41 -3.32 14.92
N ASN A 365 20.88 -2.43 14.05
CA ASN A 365 22.31 -2.30 13.76
C ASN A 365 23.04 -1.52 14.87
N ALA A 366 24.35 -1.31 14.70
CA ALA A 366 25.19 -0.61 15.67
C ALA A 366 24.78 0.86 15.86
N GLU A 367 24.17 1.46 14.85
CA GLU A 367 23.66 2.84 14.84
C GLU A 367 22.26 2.96 15.48
N GLY A 368 21.66 1.85 15.91
CA GLY A 368 20.34 1.80 16.55
C GLY A 368 19.15 1.78 15.57
N ALA A 369 19.42 1.80 14.26
CA ALA A 369 18.39 1.67 13.23
C ALA A 369 17.79 0.26 13.24
N VAL A 370 16.48 0.18 13.06
CA VAL A 370 15.74 -1.08 12.97
C VAL A 370 16.08 -1.74 11.64
N MET A 371 16.50 -3.00 11.66
CA MET A 371 16.73 -3.78 10.44
C MET A 371 15.42 -4.47 10.04
N VAL A 372 14.72 -3.88 9.07
CA VAL A 372 13.42 -4.37 8.59
C VAL A 372 13.66 -5.53 7.62
N PRO A 373 13.27 -6.78 7.95
CA PRO A 373 13.63 -7.96 7.17
C PRO A 373 12.65 -8.21 6.01
N LEU A 374 12.46 -7.21 5.13
CA LEU A 374 11.44 -7.28 4.06
C LEU A 374 11.79 -8.22 2.89
N PHE A 375 13.07 -8.57 2.69
CA PHE A 375 13.50 -9.32 1.50
C PHE A 375 13.08 -8.65 0.19
N GLY A 376 13.41 -7.37 0.07
CA GLY A 376 13.02 -6.49 -1.04
C GLY A 376 13.81 -5.19 -0.99
N ASP A 377 13.82 -4.46 -2.10
CA ASP A 377 14.61 -3.24 -2.29
C ASP A 377 13.76 -1.99 -2.58
N LEU A 378 12.44 -2.14 -2.64
CA LEU A 378 11.47 -1.11 -3.03
C LEU A 378 11.75 -0.49 -4.41
N LYS A 379 12.56 -1.14 -5.25
CA LYS A 379 12.90 -0.71 -6.60
C LYS A 379 12.09 -1.51 -7.63
N ARG A 380 11.82 -0.87 -8.77
CA ARG A 380 11.21 -1.55 -9.92
C ARG A 380 12.26 -2.18 -10.82
N HIS A 381 11.98 -3.39 -11.29
CA HIS A 381 12.82 -4.18 -12.18
C HIS A 381 12.02 -4.72 -13.35
N ARG A 382 12.68 -4.97 -14.47
CA ARG A 382 12.09 -5.71 -15.59
C ARG A 382 12.10 -7.20 -15.24
N ILE A 383 10.94 -7.83 -15.18
CA ILE A 383 10.77 -9.22 -14.71
C ILE A 383 10.51 -10.24 -15.83
N ALA A 384 10.53 -9.80 -17.08
CA ALA A 384 10.32 -10.65 -18.24
C ALA A 384 11.22 -10.24 -19.40
N ASP A 385 11.54 -11.21 -20.26
CA ASP A 385 12.25 -10.98 -21.51
C ASP A 385 11.81 -12.00 -22.59
N ALA A 386 12.45 -11.95 -23.76
CA ALA A 386 12.13 -12.83 -24.88
C ALA A 386 12.39 -14.34 -24.61
N ARG A 387 13.18 -14.68 -23.58
CA ARG A 387 13.47 -16.06 -23.17
C ARG A 387 12.54 -16.53 -22.06
N ILE A 388 12.28 -15.69 -21.07
CA ILE A 388 11.42 -15.99 -19.93
C ILE A 388 10.34 -14.91 -19.85
N ALA A 389 9.17 -15.22 -20.41
CA ALA A 389 8.06 -14.28 -20.58
C ALA A 389 6.89 -14.51 -19.61
N ALA A 390 6.98 -15.51 -18.72
CA ALA A 390 5.85 -15.98 -17.91
C ALA A 390 5.23 -14.89 -17.02
N LEU A 391 6.06 -13.98 -16.48
CA LEU A 391 5.61 -12.83 -15.70
C LEU A 391 5.34 -11.57 -16.55
N GLY A 392 5.56 -11.62 -17.87
CA GLY A 392 5.27 -10.53 -18.81
C GLY A 392 3.85 -10.62 -19.39
N ASN A 393 2.86 -10.93 -18.56
CA ASN A 393 1.49 -11.29 -18.99
C ASN A 393 0.49 -10.11 -19.00
N GLU A 394 0.88 -8.93 -18.53
CA GLU A 394 0.04 -7.72 -18.57
C GLU A 394 0.05 -7.11 -19.98
N LEU A 395 -1.11 -6.61 -20.44
CA LEU A 395 -1.23 -5.92 -21.73
C LEU A 395 -1.22 -4.40 -21.58
N LEU A 396 -1.47 -3.90 -20.36
CA LEU A 396 -1.60 -2.50 -20.02
C LEU A 396 -0.48 -2.06 -19.09
N ALA A 397 0.14 -0.93 -19.42
CA ALA A 397 0.97 -0.19 -18.47
C ALA A 397 0.09 0.36 -17.34
N GLN A 398 0.68 0.63 -16.18
CA GLN A 398 -0.01 1.35 -15.10
C GLN A 398 0.82 2.55 -14.66
N ARG A 399 0.23 3.75 -14.65
CA ARG A 399 0.83 5.02 -14.26
C ARG A 399 2.25 5.20 -14.81
N PHE A 400 2.38 4.98 -16.12
CA PHE A 400 3.64 5.08 -16.88
C PHE A 400 4.70 4.01 -16.56
N VAL A 401 4.37 3.01 -15.74
CA VAL A 401 5.20 1.82 -15.53
C VAL A 401 4.84 0.77 -16.57
N ASP A 402 5.85 0.34 -17.33
CA ASP A 402 5.73 -0.63 -18.41
C ASP A 402 5.15 -1.98 -17.94
N ARG A 403 4.57 -2.71 -18.90
CA ARG A 403 3.85 -3.98 -18.66
C ARG A 403 4.70 -5.07 -18.01
N ASP A 404 6.01 -5.06 -18.23
CA ASP A 404 6.96 -6.05 -17.74
C ASP A 404 7.85 -5.52 -16.61
N VAL A 405 7.52 -4.34 -16.08
CA VAL A 405 8.23 -3.69 -14.96
C VAL A 405 7.38 -3.74 -13.71
N PHE A 406 7.95 -4.26 -12.61
CA PHE A 406 7.29 -4.43 -11.32
C PHE A 406 8.23 -4.10 -10.18
N GLN A 407 7.68 -3.70 -9.04
CA GLN A 407 8.47 -3.56 -7.82
C GLN A 407 8.83 -4.95 -7.29
N THR A 408 10.05 -5.11 -6.75
CA THR A 408 10.42 -6.35 -6.06
C THR A 408 9.41 -6.64 -4.96
N THR A 409 8.70 -7.76 -5.05
CA THR A 409 7.82 -8.22 -3.97
C THR A 409 8.65 -8.61 -2.75
N GLU A 410 8.22 -8.15 -1.58
CA GLU A 410 8.79 -8.55 -0.30
C GLU A 410 8.60 -10.07 -0.08
N LEU A 411 9.69 -10.83 0.11
CA LEU A 411 9.57 -12.28 0.35
C LEU A 411 9.21 -12.63 1.79
N TRP A 412 9.17 -11.66 2.70
CA TRP A 412 8.75 -11.93 4.06
C TRP A 412 7.29 -12.45 4.07
N GLY A 413 7.04 -13.58 4.73
CA GLY A 413 5.70 -14.17 4.70
C GLY A 413 5.33 -14.93 3.43
N ILE A 414 6.22 -15.07 2.43
CA ILE A 414 5.93 -15.78 1.17
C ILE A 414 5.42 -17.22 1.35
N ALA A 415 5.76 -17.88 2.45
CA ALA A 415 5.28 -19.23 2.75
C ALA A 415 3.78 -19.27 3.11
N SER A 416 3.18 -18.13 3.44
CA SER A 416 1.78 -17.98 3.85
C SER A 416 0.90 -17.37 2.75
N THR A 417 1.45 -17.04 1.57
CA THR A 417 0.76 -16.22 0.56
C THR A 417 0.75 -16.87 -0.82
N ALA A 418 0.76 -18.21 -0.87
CA ALA A 418 0.50 -18.90 -2.12
C ALA A 418 -0.94 -18.60 -2.61
N PRO A 419 -1.19 -18.56 -3.93
CA PRO A 419 -0.25 -18.84 -5.02
C PRO A 419 0.58 -17.61 -5.43
N TYR A 420 1.57 -17.83 -6.30
CA TYR A 420 2.67 -16.90 -6.57
C TYR A 420 2.58 -16.20 -7.93
N GLY A 421 3.41 -15.17 -8.09
CA GLY A 421 3.43 -14.25 -9.21
C GLY A 421 2.38 -13.15 -9.04
N HIS A 422 2.49 -12.06 -9.80
CA HIS A 422 1.58 -10.93 -9.63
C HIS A 422 0.12 -11.25 -9.99
N ARG A 423 -0.09 -12.28 -10.80
CA ARG A 423 -1.41 -12.83 -11.11
C ARG A 423 -1.86 -13.94 -10.15
N GLY A 424 -0.99 -14.44 -9.28
CA GLY A 424 -1.30 -15.51 -8.31
C GLY A 424 -1.68 -16.84 -8.97
N ASN A 425 -1.11 -17.17 -10.14
CA ASN A 425 -1.44 -18.37 -10.90
C ASN A 425 -0.31 -19.41 -10.95
N LEU A 426 0.78 -19.19 -10.22
CA LEU A 426 1.89 -20.15 -10.07
C LEU A 426 1.77 -20.83 -8.72
N THR A 427 1.81 -22.15 -8.69
CA THR A 427 1.41 -22.94 -7.50
C THR A 427 2.58 -23.33 -6.60
N THR A 428 3.81 -23.14 -7.07
CA THR A 428 5.02 -23.52 -6.32
C THR A 428 6.10 -22.44 -6.34
N LEU A 429 6.94 -22.44 -5.31
CA LEU A 429 8.11 -21.58 -5.24
C LEU A 429 9.12 -21.87 -6.37
N ASP A 430 9.31 -23.14 -6.74
CA ASP A 430 10.19 -23.50 -7.87
C ASP A 430 9.68 -22.91 -9.19
N GLU A 431 8.37 -22.99 -9.42
CA GLU A 431 7.72 -22.46 -10.62
C GLU A 431 7.88 -20.93 -10.73
N VAL A 432 7.60 -20.18 -9.65
CA VAL A 432 7.76 -18.72 -9.68
C VAL A 432 9.22 -18.30 -9.80
N ILE A 433 10.17 -19.01 -9.17
CA ILE A 433 11.61 -18.70 -9.34
C ILE A 433 12.00 -18.84 -10.82
N ARG A 434 11.55 -19.90 -11.50
CA ARG A 434 11.82 -20.10 -12.94
C ARG A 434 11.11 -19.11 -13.85
N ALA A 435 10.01 -18.52 -13.39
CA ALA A 435 9.23 -17.56 -14.16
C ALA A 435 9.88 -16.16 -14.25
N HIS A 436 10.93 -15.89 -13.46
CA HIS A 436 11.65 -14.62 -13.47
C HIS A 436 12.56 -14.48 -14.70
N GLY A 437 12.22 -13.52 -15.57
CA GLY A 437 13.06 -13.08 -16.69
C GLY A 437 13.63 -11.68 -16.49
N GLY A 438 14.10 -11.07 -17.57
CA GLY A 438 14.60 -9.69 -17.56
C GLY A 438 15.84 -9.53 -16.71
N ASP A 439 15.80 -8.62 -15.75
CA ASP A 439 16.91 -8.30 -14.84
C ASP A 439 17.30 -9.51 -13.97
N ALA A 440 16.34 -10.41 -13.71
CA ALA A 440 16.55 -11.62 -12.92
C ALA A 440 17.05 -12.83 -13.75
N THR A 441 17.11 -12.75 -15.08
CA THR A 441 17.52 -13.89 -15.93
C THR A 441 18.86 -14.54 -15.53
N PRO A 442 19.92 -13.78 -15.16
CA PRO A 442 21.16 -14.38 -14.66
C PRO A 442 20.97 -15.20 -13.38
N VAL A 443 20.16 -14.69 -12.44
CA VAL A 443 19.84 -15.33 -11.16
C VAL A 443 19.01 -16.60 -11.39
N THR A 444 18.01 -16.53 -12.27
CA THR A 444 17.19 -17.69 -12.65
C THR A 444 18.08 -18.80 -13.22
N LYS A 445 19.00 -18.48 -14.13
CA LYS A 445 19.94 -19.48 -14.68
C LYS A 445 20.84 -20.09 -13.61
N ALA A 446 21.32 -19.29 -12.66
CA ALA A 446 22.12 -19.78 -11.54
C ALA A 446 21.31 -20.76 -10.67
N TYR A 447 20.05 -20.45 -10.39
CA TYR A 447 19.12 -21.34 -9.69
C TYR A 447 18.87 -22.64 -10.46
N GLU A 448 18.64 -22.57 -11.77
CA GLU A 448 18.42 -23.75 -12.60
C GLU A 448 19.64 -24.67 -12.67
N GLY A 449 20.84 -24.08 -12.63
CA GLY A 449 22.12 -24.80 -12.62
C GLY A 449 22.45 -25.52 -11.31
N LEU A 450 21.73 -25.27 -10.22
CA LEU A 450 21.91 -25.95 -8.94
C LEU A 450 21.58 -27.46 -9.04
N ALA A 451 22.12 -28.26 -8.12
CA ALA A 451 21.62 -29.61 -7.92
C ALA A 451 20.18 -29.59 -7.38
N GLU A 452 19.41 -30.64 -7.60
CA GLU A 452 18.02 -30.72 -7.11
C GLU A 452 17.91 -30.55 -5.58
N ALA A 453 18.85 -31.14 -4.83
CA ALA A 453 18.92 -30.99 -3.38
C ALA A 453 19.18 -29.54 -2.95
N ASP A 454 19.91 -28.75 -3.75
CA ASP A 454 20.19 -27.34 -3.47
C ASP A 454 18.99 -26.46 -3.77
N ARG A 455 18.29 -26.69 -4.89
CA ARG A 455 17.00 -26.04 -5.16
C ARG A 455 15.98 -26.33 -4.07
N SER A 456 15.88 -27.59 -3.65
CA SER A 456 15.00 -28.02 -2.55
C SER A 456 15.36 -27.34 -1.22
N ALA A 457 16.66 -27.19 -0.92
CA ALA A 457 17.13 -26.47 0.26
C ALA A 457 16.73 -24.98 0.23
N LEU A 458 16.89 -24.30 -0.90
CA LEU A 458 16.45 -22.90 -1.08
C LEU A 458 14.93 -22.78 -0.87
N ILE A 459 14.13 -23.68 -1.43
CA ILE A 459 12.67 -23.73 -1.19
C ILE A 459 12.38 -23.96 0.30
N ALA A 460 13.14 -24.82 0.97
CA ALA A 460 12.99 -25.08 2.41
C ALA A 460 13.27 -23.81 3.25
N PHE A 461 14.23 -22.98 2.83
CA PHE A 461 14.48 -21.67 3.45
C PHE A 461 13.31 -20.70 3.24
N LEU A 462 12.84 -20.51 2.00
CA LEU A 462 11.72 -19.62 1.71
C LEU A 462 10.44 -20.03 2.46
N LYS A 463 10.21 -21.33 2.65
CA LYS A 463 9.09 -21.86 3.45
C LYS A 463 9.18 -21.54 4.95
N THR A 464 10.30 -21.00 5.43
CA THR A 464 10.40 -20.49 6.81
C THR A 464 9.86 -19.08 6.97
N LEU A 465 9.71 -18.32 5.88
CA LEU A 465 9.24 -16.95 5.90
C LEU A 465 7.70 -16.93 5.95
N VAL A 466 7.13 -16.90 7.15
CA VAL A 466 5.69 -17.05 7.38
C VAL A 466 5.07 -15.79 8.00
N ILE A 467 3.80 -15.56 7.68
CA ILE A 467 2.93 -14.72 8.49
C ILE A 467 2.50 -15.55 9.69
N GLU A 468 2.92 -15.16 10.90
CA GLU A 468 2.42 -15.77 12.13
C GLU A 468 1.10 -15.10 12.52
N PRO A 469 -0.01 -15.86 12.64
CA PRO A 469 -1.32 -15.32 12.99
C PRO A 469 -1.40 -14.79 14.42
#